data_AF-A0A9D1W4G8-F1
#
_entry.id   AF-A0A9D1W4G8-F1
#
_cell.length_a   1.000
_cell.length_b   1.000
_cell.length_c   1.000
_cell.angle_alpha   90.00
_cell.angle_beta   90.00
_cell.angle_gamma   90.00
#
_symmetry.space_group_name_H-M   'P 1'
#
loop_
_entity.id
_entity.type
_entity.pdbx_description
1 polymer ?
#
loop_
_entity_poly.entity_id
_entity_poly.type
_entity_poly.pdbx_seq_one_letter_code
_entity_poly.pdbx_strand_id
1 'polypeptide(L)' 'LGRAEGRSEGIALGRAEGRNEGERMAKKEMVFSLAEIELPVEKIAELVKVSVQQVQEWLTGSPDPAR' A
#
# COMPACT_ATOMS: atom_id res chain seq x y z
N LEU A 1 20.12 30.44 -7.22
CA LEU A 1 19.98 29.49 -6.09
C LEU A 1 18.78 28.55 -6.23
N GLY A 2 17.64 28.92 -6.83
CA GLY A 2 16.44 28.06 -6.88
C GLY A 2 16.45 26.76 -7.73
N ARG A 3 17.47 26.47 -8.55
CA ARG A 3 17.50 25.22 -9.39
C ARG A 3 18.11 24.00 -8.70
N ALA A 4 18.79 24.17 -7.56
CA ALA A 4 19.41 23.07 -6.82
C ALA A 4 18.44 22.49 -5.77
N GLU A 5 17.66 23.37 -5.14
CA GLU A 5 16.63 23.00 -4.15
C GLU A 5 15.49 22.20 -4.79
N GLY A 6 14.89 22.69 -5.90
CA GLY A 6 13.78 22.00 -6.56
C GLY A 6 14.11 20.60 -7.12
N ARG A 7 15.38 20.33 -7.46
CA ARG A 7 15.81 18.97 -7.87
C ARG A 7 15.99 18.02 -6.69
N SER A 8 16.45 18.54 -5.56
CA SER A 8 16.64 17.75 -4.33
C SER A 8 15.28 17.38 -3.73
N GLU A 9 14.34 18.33 -3.73
CA GLU A 9 12.96 18.10 -3.31
C GLU A 9 12.25 17.11 -4.23
N GLY A 10 12.37 17.24 -5.55
CA GLY A 10 11.75 16.32 -6.50
C GLY A 10 12.24 14.86 -6.39
N ILE A 11 13.54 14.65 -6.13
CA ILE A 11 14.10 13.29 -5.92
C ILE A 11 13.66 12.73 -4.56
N ALA A 12 13.61 13.55 -3.52
CA ALA A 12 13.16 13.14 -2.19
C ALA A 12 11.68 12.73 -2.20
N LEU A 13 10.82 13.54 -2.84
CA LEU A 13 9.40 13.26 -3.03
C LEU A 13 9.19 11.99 -3.85
N GLY A 14 9.84 11.86 -5.02
CA GLY A 14 9.70 10.66 -5.86
C GLY A 14 10.18 9.38 -5.18
N ARG A 15 11.22 9.43 -4.35
CA ARG A 15 11.67 8.28 -3.54
C ARG A 15 10.75 7.97 -2.36
N ALA A 16 10.10 8.98 -1.78
CA ALA A 16 9.13 8.77 -0.70
C ALA A 16 7.83 8.14 -1.26
N GLU A 17 7.30 8.69 -2.36
CA GLU A 17 6.14 8.16 -3.07
C GLU A 17 6.38 6.74 -3.56
N GLY A 18 7.51 6.48 -4.22
CA GLY A 18 7.84 5.14 -4.72
C GLY A 18 8.02 4.09 -3.61
N ARG A 19 8.55 4.46 -2.44
CA ARG A 19 8.65 3.54 -1.28
C ARG A 19 7.29 3.25 -0.67
N ASN A 20 6.45 4.27 -0.48
CA ASN A 20 5.11 4.10 0.07
C ASN A 20 4.23 3.24 -0.84
N GLU A 21 4.29 3.49 -2.16
CA GLU A 21 3.55 2.70 -3.13
C GLU A 21 4.05 1.25 -3.22
N GLY A 22 5.36 1.04 -3.18
CA GLY A 22 5.96 -0.29 -3.14
C GLY A 22 5.57 -1.08 -1.88
N GLU A 23 5.60 -0.45 -0.71
CA GLU A 23 5.18 -1.07 0.55
C GLU A 23 3.67 -1.41 0.53
N ARG A 24 2.84 -0.50 0.02
CA ARG A 24 1.40 -0.71 -0.11
C ARG A 24 1.08 -1.87 -1.04
N MET A 25 1.75 -1.96 -2.20
CA MET A 25 1.55 -3.05 -3.15
C MET A 25 2.00 -4.40 -2.58
N ALA A 26 3.17 -4.47 -1.93
CA ALA A 26 3.65 -5.70 -1.30
C ALA A 26 2.69 -6.19 -0.20
N LYS A 27 2.16 -5.29 0.63
CA LYS A 27 1.14 -5.63 1.64
C LYS A 27 -0.16 -6.12 0.99
N LYS A 28 -0.60 -5.48 -0.09
CA LYS A 28 -1.79 -5.88 -0.83
C LYS A 28 -1.65 -7.28 -1.45
N GLU A 29 -0.51 -7.58 -2.07
CA GLU A 29 -0.21 -8.93 -2.57
C GLU A 29 -0.23 -9.98 -1.44
N MET A 30 0.39 -9.68 -0.30
CA MET A 30 0.37 -10.56 0.87
C MET A 30 -1.06 -10.82 1.37
N VAL A 31 -1.94 -9.81 1.38
CA VAL A 31 -3.35 -9.98 1.73
C VAL A 31 -4.04 -10.97 0.81
N PHE A 32 -3.84 -10.88 -0.51
CA PHE A 32 -4.43 -11.83 -1.44
C PHE A 32 -3.90 -13.25 -1.25
N SER A 33 -2.58 -13.44 -1.12
CA SER A 33 -2.00 -14.77 -0.91
C SER A 33 -2.47 -15.43 0.39
N LEU A 34 -2.68 -14.65 1.46
CA LEU A 34 -3.23 -15.17 2.71
C LEU A 34 -4.73 -15.46 2.62
N ALA A 35 -5.49 -14.67 1.86
CA ALA A 35 -6.90 -14.91 1.61
C ALA A 35 -7.12 -16.15 0.72
N GLU A 36 -6.22 -16.43 -0.23
CA GLU A 36 -6.26 -17.63 -1.09
C GLU A 36 -6.16 -18.93 -0.30
N ILE A 37 -5.46 -18.93 0.83
CA ILE A 37 -5.40 -20.07 1.76
C ILE A 37 -6.46 -19.97 2.87
N GLU A 38 -7.50 -19.18 2.64
CA GLU A 38 -8.70 -19.06 3.47
C GLU A 38 -8.43 -18.58 4.91
N LEU A 39 -7.37 -17.78 5.14
CA LEU A 39 -7.19 -17.16 6.46
C LEU A 39 -8.31 -16.15 6.74
N PRO A 40 -8.75 -16.04 8.02
CA PRO A 40 -9.73 -15.03 8.41
C PRO A 40 -9.12 -13.62 8.30
N VAL A 41 -9.95 -12.66 7.89
CA VAL A 41 -9.59 -11.27 7.63
C VAL A 41 -8.88 -10.61 8.82
N GLU A 42 -9.32 -10.93 10.04
CA GLU A 42 -8.73 -10.43 11.29
C GLU A 42 -7.28 -10.91 11.46
N LYS A 43 -7.00 -12.17 11.09
CA LYS A 43 -5.65 -12.73 11.17
C LYS A 43 -4.75 -12.18 10.07
N ILE A 44 -5.30 -11.96 8.88
CA ILE A 44 -4.59 -11.31 7.78
C ILE A 44 -4.18 -9.89 8.19
N ALA A 45 -5.10 -9.10 8.76
CA ALA A 45 -4.85 -7.76 9.25
C ALA A 45 -3.72 -7.72 10.28
N GLU A 46 -3.71 -8.67 11.22
CA GLU A 46 -2.65 -8.84 12.21
C GLU A 46 -1.28 -9.16 11.56
N LEU A 47 -1.23 -10.13 10.64
CA LEU A 47 0.01 -10.58 9.99
C LEU A 47 0.62 -9.51 9.08
N VAL A 48 -0.21 -8.79 8.33
CA VAL A 48 0.20 -7.75 7.37
C VAL A 48 0.36 -6.38 8.06
N LYS A 49 -0.06 -6.27 9.32
CA LYS A 49 -0.04 -5.03 10.13
C LYS A 49 -0.81 -3.89 9.48
N VAL A 50 -2.04 -4.18 9.08
CA VAL A 50 -3.00 -3.21 8.52
C VAL A 50 -4.33 -3.34 9.26
N SER A 51 -5.28 -2.43 9.02
CA SER A 51 -6.62 -2.54 9.61
C SER A 51 -7.44 -3.61 8.89
N VAL A 52 -8.40 -4.22 9.60
CA VAL A 52 -9.39 -5.13 9.02
C VAL A 52 -10.14 -4.47 7.86
N GLN A 53 -10.50 -3.19 8.01
CA GLN A 53 -11.14 -2.39 6.96
C GLN A 53 -10.27 -2.33 5.70
N GLN A 54 -8.97 -2.09 5.85
CA GLN A 54 -8.04 -2.03 4.72
C GLN A 54 -7.93 -3.37 3.98
N VAL A 55 -7.92 -4.49 4.72
CA VAL A 55 -7.94 -5.83 4.14
C VAL A 55 -9.23 -6.05 3.35
N GLN A 56 -10.38 -5.69 3.94
CA GLN A 56 -11.67 -5.79 3.27
C GLN A 56 -11.72 -4.96 1.99
N GLU A 57 -11.28 -3.70 2.03
CA GLU A 57 -11.21 -2.82 0.86
C GLU A 57 -10.38 -3.43 -0.28
N TRP A 58 -9.24 -4.06 0.05
CA TRP A 58 -8.40 -4.70 -0.96
C TRP A 58 -9.04 -5.96 -1.55
N LEU A 59 -9.74 -6.77 -0.74
CA LEU A 59 -10.36 -8.02 -1.16
C LEU A 59 -11.69 -7.82 -1.90
N THR A 60 -12.49 -6.83 -1.52
CA THR A 60 -13.79 -6.54 -2.17
C THR A 60 -13.62 -5.82 -3.50
N GLY A 61 -12.40 -5.37 -3.81
CA GLY A 61 -12.11 -4.71 -5.07
C GLY A 61 -12.90 -3.42 -5.25
N SER A 62 -13.25 -2.70 -4.16
CA SER A 62 -13.78 -1.35 -4.30
C SER A 62 -12.73 -0.55 -5.07
N PRO A 63 -13.05 -0.11 -6.31
CA PRO A 63 -12.13 0.71 -7.05
C PRO A 63 -11.92 1.97 -6.24
N ASP A 64 -10.66 2.35 -6.12
CA ASP A 64 -10.29 3.71 -5.77
C ASP A 64 -11.23 4.65 -6.55
N PRO A 65 -12.03 5.51 -5.89
CA PRO A 65 -12.96 6.42 -6.56
C PRO A 65 -12.25 7.43 -7.47
N ALA A 66 -10.92 7.36 -7.60
CA ALA A 66 -10.10 8.18 -8.49
C ALA A 66 -9.91 7.64 -9.92
N ARG A 67 -10.67 6.63 -10.38
CA ARG A 67 -10.61 6.15 -11.78
C ARG A 67 -11.69 6.71 -12.68
#